data_AF-A0A537Y8M6-F1
#
_entry.id   AF-A0A537Y8M6-F1
#
_cell.length_a   1.000
_cell.length_b   1.000
_cell.length_c   1.000
_cell.angle_alpha   90.00
_cell.angle_beta   90.00
_cell.angle_gamma   90.00
#
_symmetry.space_group_name_H-M   'P 1'
#
loop_
_entity.id
_entity.type
_entity.pdbx_description
1 polymer ?
#
loop_
_entity_poly.entity_id
_entity_poly.type
_entity_poly.pdbx_seq_one_letter_code
_entity_poly.pdbx_strand_id
1 'polypeptide(L)' 'MTRYRFLDGMGDVVDERDFADHAAALTWVRDDVEKEDEVQRVEFLGPEGDWRWAGPLLG' A
#
# COMPACT_ATOMS: atom_id res chain seq x y z
N MET A 1 5.05 -13.94 0.66
CA MET A 1 5.09 -12.48 0.83
C MET A 1 4.69 -11.87 -0.50
N THR A 2 3.89 -10.83 -0.47
CA THR A 2 3.39 -10.12 -1.66
C THR A 2 4.01 -8.73 -1.65
N ARG A 3 4.43 -8.26 -2.83
CA ARG A 3 4.96 -6.91 -3.01
C ARG A 3 3.81 -5.91 -2.96
N TYR A 4 3.93 -4.87 -2.14
CA TYR A 4 2.99 -3.76 -2.05
C TYR A 4 3.68 -2.46 -2.41
N ARG A 5 2.96 -1.56 -3.08
CA ARG A 5 3.35 -0.17 -3.27
C ARG A 5 2.33 0.75 -2.65
N PHE A 6 2.83 1.83 -2.07
CA PHE A 6 2.05 2.87 -1.42
C PHE A 6 2.16 4.12 -2.26
N LEU A 7 1.02 4.71 -2.59
CA LEU A 7 0.96 5.85 -3.48
C LEU A 7 0.31 7.05 -2.81
N ASP A 8 0.81 8.22 -3.15
CA ASP A 8 0.24 9.49 -2.71
C ASP A 8 -1.03 9.86 -3.50
N GLY A 9 -1.58 11.05 -3.22
CA GLY A 9 -2.75 11.57 -3.93
C GLY A 9 -2.56 11.85 -5.43
N MET A 10 -1.31 11.95 -5.90
CA MET A 10 -0.95 12.13 -7.31
C MET A 10 -0.73 10.79 -8.03
N GLY A 11 -0.59 9.70 -7.27
CA GLY A 11 -0.28 8.37 -7.78
C GLY A 11 1.22 8.10 -7.88
N ASP A 12 2.05 8.90 -7.21
CA ASP A 12 3.48 8.68 -7.10
C ASP A 12 3.78 7.65 -6.01
N VAL A 13 4.81 6.81 -6.23
CA VAL A 13 5.18 5.78 -5.26
C VAL A 13 5.96 6.41 -4.11
N VAL A 14 5.37 6.33 -2.92
CA VAL A 14 5.97 6.75 -1.65
C VAL A 14 6.93 5.69 -1.13
N ASP A 15 6.50 4.43 -1.14
CA ASP A 15 7.31 3.29 -0.69
C ASP A 15 6.86 2.00 -1.40
N GLU A 16 7.74 1.01 -1.45
CA GLU A 16 7.47 -0.28 -2.05
C GLU A 16 8.20 -1.41 -1.31
N ARG A 17 7.42 -2.33 -0.73
CA ARG A 17 7.97 -3.39 0.14
C ARG A 17 7.07 -4.62 0.21
N ASP A 18 7.65 -5.71 0.73
CA ASP A 18 7.01 -7.01 0.79
C ASP A 18 6.35 -7.27 2.16
N PHE A 19 5.10 -7.73 2.14
CA PHE A 19 4.34 -8.07 3.35
C PHE A 19 3.79 -9.50 3.31
N ALA A 20 3.47 -10.05 4.48
CA ALA A 20 2.83 -11.35 4.59
C ALA A 20 1.39 -11.34 4.05
N ASP A 21 0.64 -10.29 4.36
CA ASP A 21 -0.78 -10.13 4.03
C ASP A 21 -1.17 -8.65 3.99
N HIS A 22 -2.40 -8.39 3.54
CA HIS A 22 -2.90 -7.03 3.36
C HIS A 22 -3.06 -6.27 4.69
N ALA A 23 -3.41 -6.95 5.78
CA ALA A 23 -3.55 -6.31 7.09
C ALA A 23 -2.19 -5.80 7.59
N ALA A 24 -1.11 -6.56 7.39
CA ALA A 24 0.25 -6.11 7.71
C ALA A 24 0.67 -4.86 6.92
N ALA A 25 0.32 -4.79 5.63
CA ALA A 25 0.60 -3.62 4.79
C ALA A 25 -0.18 -2.37 5.25
N LEU A 26 -1.46 -2.52 5.60
CA LEU A 26 -2.28 -1.42 6.12
C LEU A 26 -1.83 -0.95 7.50
N THR A 27 -1.51 -1.87 8.41
CA THR A 27 -0.99 -1.54 9.73
C THR A 27 0.31 -0.73 9.63
N TRP A 28 1.17 -1.05 8.67
CA TRP A 28 2.41 -0.30 8.46
C TRP A 28 2.17 1.16 8.06
N VAL A 29 1.14 1.44 7.25
CA VAL A 29 0.77 2.83 6.91
C VAL A 29 0.22 3.55 8.14
N ARG A 30 -0.61 2.87 8.94
CA ARG A 30 -1.27 3.45 10.13
C ARG A 30 -0.34 3.66 11.33
N ASP A 31 0.73 2.90 11.43
CA ASP A 31 1.71 3.03 12.53
C ASP A 31 2.48 4.36 12.45
N ASP A 32 2.48 5.00 11.28
CA ASP A 32 3.24 6.20 11.00
C ASP A 32 2.30 7.31 10.51
N VAL A 33 2.02 8.26 11.41
CA VAL A 33 1.03 9.33 11.17
C VAL A 33 1.39 10.17 9.93
N GLU A 34 2.68 10.39 9.65
CA GLU A 34 3.11 11.10 8.45
C GLU A 34 2.77 10.31 7.18
N LYS A 35 2.89 8.98 7.20
CA LYS A 35 2.49 8.11 6.08
C LYS A 35 0.98 7.96 5.95
N GLU A 36 0.23 8.06 7.03
CA GLU A 36 -1.24 7.99 6.98
C GLU A 36 -1.84 9.17 6.19
N ASP A 37 -1.28 10.38 6.35
CA ASP A 37 -1.67 11.55 5.56
C ASP A 37 -1.12 11.49 4.12
N GLU A 38 0.11 10.98 3.93
CA GLU A 38 0.78 10.93 2.63
C GLU A 38 0.21 9.84 1.71
N VAL A 39 -0.04 8.64 2.23
CA VAL A 39 -0.50 7.50 1.44
C VAL A 39 -2.01 7.56 1.26
N GLN A 40 -2.45 7.69 0.01
CA GLN A 40 -3.86 7.70 -0.37
C GLN A 40 -4.30 6.41 -1.05
N ARG A 41 -3.36 5.60 -1.55
CA ARG A 41 -3.65 4.33 -2.21
C ARG A 41 -2.62 3.26 -1.88
N VAL A 42 -3.10 2.03 -1.69
CA VAL A 42 -2.26 0.83 -1.57
C VAL A 42 -2.56 -0.11 -2.72
N GLU A 43 -1.52 -0.63 -3.35
CA GLU A 43 -1.62 -1.61 -4.43
C GLU A 43 -0.71 -2.80 -4.15
N PHE A 44 -1.10 -3.98 -4.61
CA PHE A 44 -0.32 -5.21 -4.46
C PHE A 44 -0.01 -5.81 -5.83
N LEU A 45 1.15 -6.44 -5.95
CA LEU A 45 1.56 -7.11 -7.18
C LEU A 45 0.85 -8.46 -7.29
N GLY A 46 -0.01 -8.57 -8.29
CA GLY A 46 -0.71 -9.81 -8.64
C GLY A 46 0.25 -10.89 -9.19
N PRO A 47 -0.21 -12.14 -9.23
CA PRO A 47 0.60 -13.27 -9.71
C PRO A 47 1.00 -13.15 -11.19
N GLU A 48 0.27 -12.34 -11.96
CA GLU A 48 0.50 -12.08 -13.39
C GLU A 48 1.47 -10.90 -13.62
N GLY A 49 1.96 -10.26 -12.55
CA GLY A 49 2.88 -9.11 -12.63
C GLY A 49 2.18 -7.76 -12.76
N ASP A 50 0.86 -7.72 -12.63
CA ASP A 50 0.05 -6.49 -12.63
C ASP A 50 -0.21 -5.97 -11.22
N TRP A 51 -0.17 -4.64 -11.08
CA TRP A 51 -0.55 -3.97 -9.84
C TRP A 51 -2.07 -3.89 -9.71
N ARG A 52 -2.58 -4.38 -8.58
CA ARG A 52 -4.02 -4.42 -8.27
C ARG A 52 -4.31 -3.54 -7.07
N TRP A 53 -5.42 -2.79 -7.17
CA TRP A 53 -5.87 -1.94 -6.08
C TRP A 53 -6.26 -2.80 -4.88
N ALA A 54 -5.66 -2.50 -3.72
CA ALA A 54 -5.86 -3.27 -2.50
C ALA A 54 -7.15 -2.86 -1.74
N GLY A 55 -7.85 -1.82 -2.20
CA GLY A 55 -9.02 -1.24 -1.54
C GLY A 55 -8.71 0.10 -0.87
N PRO A 56 -9.73 0.77 -0.29
CA PRO A 56 -9.53 2.02 0.44
C PRO A 56 -8.76 1.77 1.74
N LEU A 57 -7.88 2.71 2.09
CA LEU A 57 -7.04 2.66 3.30
C LEU A 57 -7.87 2.80 4.59
N LEU A 58 -8.98 3.53 4.48
CA LEU A 58 -10.00 3.74 5.49
C LEU A 58 -11.28 3.03 5.03
N GLY A 59 -11.76 2.08 5.83
CA GLY A 59 -13.10 1.49 5.71
C GLY A 59 -14.06 2.19 6.65
#